data_AF-A0A9E5MPF9-F1
#
_entry.id   AF-A0A9E5MPF9-F1
#
_cell.length_a   1.000
_cell.length_b   1.000
_cell.length_c   1.000
_cell.angle_alpha   90.00
_cell.angle_beta   90.00
_cell.angle_gamma   90.00
#
_symmetry.space_group_name_H-M   'P 1'
#
loop_
_entity.id
_entity.type
_entity.pdbx_description
1 polymer ?
#
loop_
_entity_poly.entity_id
_entity_poly.type
_entity_poly.pdbx_seq_one_letter_code
_entity_poly.pdbx_strand_id
1 'polypeptide(L)'
;MANPTRTELPDMDWNNLTRERVELKLPLLVIKGSKGLLACAYLDIETCNKTGEACAIVSGVKSHDDMLKAQVKAVSDNAKALGIEVGMNGIDAVNKLR
;
A
#
# COMPACT_ATOMS: atom_id res chain seq x y z
N MET A 1 -14.39 -5.52 33.72
CA MET A 1 -13.18 -6.01 33.02
C MET A 1 -13.14 -5.30 31.69
N ALA A 2 -12.23 -4.35 31.49
CA ALA A 2 -12.11 -3.62 30.23
C ALA A 2 -11.46 -4.54 29.19
N ASN A 3 -12.12 -4.68 28.05
CA ASN A 3 -11.57 -5.34 26.87
C ASN A 3 -10.45 -4.42 26.34
N PRO A 4 -9.20 -4.87 26.14
CA PRO A 4 -8.17 -4.01 25.59
C PRO A 4 -8.62 -3.61 24.19
N THR A 5 -8.98 -2.34 24.06
CA THR A 5 -9.38 -1.71 22.80
C THR A 5 -8.30 -2.00 21.78
N ARG A 6 -8.70 -2.71 20.72
CA ARG A 6 -8.00 -2.82 19.45
C ARG A 6 -7.30 -1.48 19.19
N THR A 7 -5.97 -1.45 19.22
CA THR A 7 -5.20 -0.23 18.99
C THR A 7 -5.68 0.34 17.66
N GLU A 8 -6.44 1.43 17.72
CA GLU A 8 -6.89 2.14 16.54
C GLU A 8 -5.63 2.55 15.79
N LEU A 9 -5.58 2.28 14.48
CA LEU A 9 -4.49 2.81 13.69
C LEU A 9 -4.51 4.33 13.87
N PRO A 10 -3.36 5.00 13.96
CA PRO A 10 -3.34 6.45 13.88
C PRO A 10 -4.09 6.86 12.61
N ASP A 11 -5.00 7.82 12.75
CA ASP A 11 -5.78 8.35 11.63
C ASP A 11 -4.84 8.72 10.49
N MET A 12 -4.97 8.02 9.37
CA MET A 12 -4.14 8.26 8.20
C MET A 12 -4.53 9.60 7.57
N ASP A 13 -3.57 10.53 7.43
CA ASP A 13 -3.82 11.79 6.72
C ASP A 13 -4.02 11.53 5.23
N TRP A 14 -5.24 11.62 4.72
CA TRP A 14 -5.53 11.30 3.31
C TRP A 14 -5.21 12.45 2.33
N ASN A 15 -4.65 13.57 2.78
CA ASN A 15 -4.29 14.67 1.89
C ASN A 15 -3.28 14.23 0.81
N ASN A 16 -3.53 14.62 -0.43
CA ASN A 16 -2.73 14.25 -1.61
C ASN A 16 -2.61 12.74 -1.87
N LEU A 17 -3.54 11.95 -1.33
CA LEU A 17 -3.67 10.53 -1.63
C LEU A 17 -5.00 10.24 -2.33
N THR A 18 -4.96 9.36 -3.32
CA THR A 18 -6.16 8.81 -3.96
C THR A 18 -6.32 7.35 -3.57
N ARG A 19 -7.55 6.93 -3.32
CA ARG A 19 -7.90 5.55 -2.99
C ARG A 19 -8.80 5.00 -4.08
N GLU A 20 -8.33 3.97 -4.77
CA GLU A 20 -9.14 3.26 -5.77
C GLU A 20 -9.55 1.90 -5.22
N ARG A 21 -10.80 1.53 -5.51
CA ARG A 21 -11.37 0.23 -5.20
C ARG A 21 -12.29 -0.20 -6.34
N VAL A 22 -12.00 -1.36 -6.92
CA VAL A 22 -12.83 -1.98 -7.95
C VAL A 22 -13.30 -3.33 -7.44
N GLU A 23 -14.61 -3.54 -7.42
CA GLU A 23 -15.21 -4.81 -6.99
C GLU A 23 -15.02 -5.89 -8.04
N LEU A 24 -14.36 -6.99 -7.65
CA LEU A 24 -14.29 -8.26 -8.39
C LEU A 24 -14.62 -9.39 -7.40
N LYS A 25 -14.24 -10.63 -7.70
CA LYS A 25 -14.33 -11.74 -6.73
C LYS A 25 -13.51 -11.46 -5.45
N LEU A 26 -12.38 -10.78 -5.59
CA LEU A 26 -11.65 -10.09 -4.52
C LEU A 26 -11.44 -8.64 -4.97
N PRO A 27 -11.48 -7.63 -4.08
CA PRO A 27 -11.37 -6.24 -4.50
C PRO A 27 -9.95 -5.95 -5.04
N LEU A 28 -9.88 -5.21 -6.15
CA LEU A 28 -8.65 -4.56 -6.57
C LEU A 28 -8.55 -3.24 -5.81
N LEU A 29 -7.44 -3.07 -5.10
CA LEU A 29 -7.20 -1.93 -4.21
C LEU A 29 -5.88 -1.24 -4.55
N VAL A 30 -5.92 0.09 -4.58
CA VAL A 30 -4.75 0.95 -4.76
C VAL A 30 -4.85 2.16 -3.82
N ILE A 31 -3.72 2.55 -3.22
CA ILE A 31 -3.49 3.85 -2.61
C ILE A 31 -2.40 4.55 -3.43
N LYS A 32 -2.74 5.65 -4.08
CA LYS A 32 -1.83 6.43 -4.92
C LYS A 32 -1.40 7.71 -4.20
N GLY A 33 -0.10 7.97 -4.16
CA GLY A 33 0.49 9.26 -3.81
C GLY A 33 1.13 9.94 -5.02
N SER A 34 1.78 11.09 -4.84
CA SER A 34 2.34 11.84 -5.97
C SER A 34 3.59 11.17 -6.57
N LYS A 35 4.28 10.32 -5.80
CA LYS A 35 5.50 9.62 -6.22
C LYS A 35 5.27 8.17 -6.65
N GLY A 36 4.09 7.61 -6.45
CA GLY A 36 3.79 6.22 -6.83
C GLY A 36 2.57 5.63 -6.11
N LEU A 37 2.53 4.31 -5.96
CA LEU A 37 1.37 3.59 -5.45
C LEU A 37 1.68 2.38 -4.56
N LEU A 38 0.87 2.20 -3.52
CA LEU A 38 0.72 0.95 -2.79
C LEU A 38 -0.47 0.20 -3.39
N ALA A 39 -0.28 -1.04 -3.85
CA ALA A 39 -1.34 -1.83 -4.46
C ALA A 39 -1.45 -3.23 -3.83
N CYS A 40 -2.63 -3.82 -3.99
CA CYS A 40 -2.82 -5.23 -3.69
C CYS A 40 -2.17 -6.15 -4.75
N ALA A 41 -2.13 -7.45 -4.46
CA ALA A 41 -1.51 -8.48 -5.31
C ALA A 41 -2.14 -8.68 -6.71
N TYR A 42 -3.19 -7.93 -7.08
CA TYR A 42 -3.64 -7.88 -8.47
C TYR A 42 -2.66 -7.14 -9.39
N LEU A 43 -1.84 -6.23 -8.85
CA LEU A 43 -0.80 -5.54 -9.62
C LEU A 43 0.47 -6.38 -9.70
N ASP A 44 1.07 -6.41 -10.88
CA ASP A 44 2.35 -7.06 -11.13
C ASP A 44 3.51 -6.07 -10.95
N ILE A 45 4.50 -6.47 -10.15
CA ILE A 45 5.66 -5.61 -9.86
C ILE A 45 6.60 -5.48 -11.07
N GLU A 46 6.66 -6.49 -11.94
CA GLU A 46 7.49 -6.39 -13.15
C GLU A 46 6.95 -5.33 -14.10
N THR A 47 5.63 -5.21 -14.19
CA THR A 47 4.97 -4.14 -14.95
C THR A 47 5.36 -2.77 -14.41
N CYS A 48 5.34 -2.57 -13.09
CA CYS A 48 5.80 -1.31 -12.49
C CYS A 48 7.27 -0.99 -12.82
N ASN A 49 8.15 -1.99 -12.80
CA ASN A 49 9.54 -1.80 -13.21
C ASN A 49 9.66 -1.40 -14.69
N LYS A 50 8.91 -2.06 -15.58
CA LYS A 50 8.89 -1.76 -17.02
C LYS A 50 8.37 -0.35 -17.32
N THR A 51 7.40 0.14 -16.56
CA THR A 51 6.81 1.48 -16.75
C THR A 51 7.51 2.58 -15.94
N GLY A 52 8.48 2.23 -15.08
CA GLY A 52 9.17 3.19 -14.21
C GLY A 52 8.30 3.71 -13.05
N GLU A 53 7.25 3.00 -12.67
CA GLU A 53 6.36 3.40 -11.57
C GLU A 53 6.96 2.98 -10.21
N ALA A 54 6.88 3.85 -9.20
CA ALA A 54 7.22 3.45 -7.84
C ALA A 54 6.05 2.67 -7.23
N CYS A 55 6.19 1.36 -7.09
CA CYS A 55 5.16 0.47 -6.61
C CYS A 55 5.61 -0.33 -5.40
N ALA A 56 4.72 -0.45 -4.41
CA ALA A 56 4.82 -1.44 -3.35
C ALA A 56 3.58 -2.33 -3.37
N ILE A 57 3.76 -3.64 -3.19
CA ILE A 57 2.68 -4.63 -3.25
C ILE A 57 2.43 -5.23 -1.86
N VAL A 58 1.17 -5.28 -1.45
CA VAL A 58 0.68 -6.01 -0.28
C VAL A 58 -0.31 -7.11 -0.70
N SER A 59 -0.51 -8.11 0.14
CA SER A 59 -1.42 -9.24 -0.17
C SER A 59 -2.27 -9.62 1.04
N GLY A 60 -3.35 -10.39 0.80
CA GLY A 60 -4.27 -10.82 1.86
C GLY A 60 -5.20 -9.72 2.40
N VAL A 61 -5.39 -8.65 1.62
CA VAL A 61 -6.13 -7.44 2.02
C VAL A 61 -7.51 -7.36 1.37
N LYS A 62 -8.50 -6.77 2.06
CA LYS A 62 -9.84 -6.54 1.53
C LYS A 62 -10.31 -5.08 1.65
N SER A 63 -9.49 -4.22 2.24
CA SER A 63 -9.75 -2.79 2.42
C SER A 63 -8.45 -1.99 2.40
N HIS A 64 -8.53 -0.67 2.20
CA HIS A 64 -7.37 0.22 2.33
C HIS A 64 -6.77 0.18 3.75
N ASP A 65 -7.59 0.01 4.78
CA ASP A 65 -7.12 -0.15 6.17
C ASP A 65 -6.32 -1.44 6.38
N ASP A 66 -6.66 -2.52 5.67
CA ASP A 66 -5.85 -3.73 5.67
C ASP A 66 -4.52 -3.49 4.94
N MET A 67 -4.54 -2.70 3.85
CA MET A 67 -3.31 -2.34 3.13
C MET A 67 -2.32 -1.59 4.02
N LEU A 68 -2.79 -0.64 4.82
CA LEU A 68 -1.95 0.12 5.75
C LEU A 68 -1.31 -0.76 6.83
N LYS A 69 -1.99 -1.85 7.24
CA LYS A 69 -1.52 -2.83 8.25
C LYS A 69 -0.64 -3.93 7.68
N ALA A 70 -0.78 -4.22 6.39
CA ALA A 70 -0.09 -5.32 5.75
C ALA A 70 1.39 -5.01 5.55
N GLN A 71 2.20 -6.07 5.54
CA GLN A 71 3.61 -5.96 5.16
C GLN A 71 3.76 -5.99 3.64
N VAL A 72 4.60 -5.10 3.13
CA VAL A 72 5.02 -5.08 1.73
C VAL A 72 5.70 -6.39 1.37
N LYS A 73 5.28 -6.99 0.25
CA LYS A 73 5.77 -8.27 -0.28
C LYS A 73 6.65 -8.12 -1.51
N ALA A 74 6.47 -7.05 -2.28
CA ALA A 74 7.30 -6.73 -3.42
C ALA A 74 7.41 -5.21 -3.59
N VAL A 75 8.54 -4.76 -4.13
CA VAL A 75 8.84 -3.35 -4.38
C VAL A 75 9.49 -3.18 -5.74
N SER A 76 9.10 -2.14 -6.48
CA SER A 76 9.77 -1.77 -7.73
C SER A 76 11.11 -1.10 -7.43
N ASP A 77 11.97 -1.00 -8.44
CA ASP A 77 13.28 -0.38 -8.27
C ASP A 77 13.17 1.12 -7.92
N ASN A 78 12.20 1.82 -8.50
CA ASN A 78 11.91 3.22 -8.14
C ASN A 78 11.33 3.35 -6.73
N ALA A 79 10.55 2.37 -6.24
CA ALA A 79 10.11 2.36 -4.86
C ALA A 79 11.26 2.11 -3.87
N LYS A 80 12.22 1.24 -4.21
CA LYS A 80 13.45 1.06 -3.42
C LYS A 80 14.26 2.34 -3.31
N ALA A 81 14.34 3.13 -4.38
CA ALA A 81 15.02 4.43 -4.37
C ALA A 81 14.36 5.46 -3.42
N LEU A 82 13.07 5.30 -3.10
CA LEU A 82 12.37 6.07 -2.07
C LEU A 82 12.57 5.50 -0.65
N GLY A 83 13.38 4.45 -0.52
CA GLY A 83 13.66 3.74 0.71
C GLY A 83 12.50 2.88 1.18
N ILE A 84 11.70 2.31 0.26
CA ILE A 84 10.66 1.33 0.55
C ILE A 84 11.25 -0.07 0.39
N GLU A 85 11.02 -0.94 1.38
CA GLU A 85 11.62 -2.28 1.44
C GLU A 85 10.54 -3.35 1.67
N VAL A 86 10.85 -4.60 1.28
CA VAL A 86 10.02 -5.75 1.62
C VAL A 86 10.00 -5.92 3.15
N GLY A 87 8.82 -6.20 3.71
CA GLY A 87 8.61 -6.30 5.16
C GLY A 87 8.19 -4.99 5.83
N MET A 88 8.34 -3.84 5.16
CA MET A 88 7.84 -2.54 5.62
C MET A 88 6.31 -2.56 5.77
N ASN A 89 5.76 -1.86 6.77
CA ASN A 89 4.31 -1.69 6.88
C ASN A 89 3.77 -0.81 5.76
N GLY A 90 2.56 -1.10 5.29
CA GLY A 90 1.92 -0.33 4.22
C GLY A 90 1.78 1.16 4.53
N ILE A 91 1.53 1.54 5.77
CA ILE A 91 1.46 2.96 6.18
C ILE A 91 2.79 3.70 5.95
N ASP A 92 3.91 3.08 6.29
CA ASP A 92 5.25 3.66 6.10
C ASP A 92 5.59 3.76 4.61
N ALA A 93 5.20 2.75 3.83
CA ALA A 93 5.35 2.77 2.38
C ALA A 93 4.53 3.91 1.75
N VAL A 94 3.25 4.09 2.13
CA VAL A 94 2.41 5.18 1.62
C VAL A 94 3.00 6.54 1.93
N ASN A 95 3.56 6.74 3.13
CA ASN A 95 4.20 8.01 3.49
C ASN A 95 5.42 8.33 2.60
N LYS A 96 6.13 7.32 2.10
CA LYS A 96 7.23 7.50 1.14
C LYS A 96 6.76 7.74 -0.30
N LEU A 97 5.55 7.28 -0.63
CA LEU A 97 4.92 7.44 -1.95
C LEU A 97 4.16 8.78 -2.11
N ARG A 98 4.02 9.55 -1.03
CA ARG A 98 3.46 10.90 -1.06
C ARG A 98 4.27 11.86 -1.91
#